data_AF-A0A4P5TD95-F1
#
_entry.id   AF-A0A4P5TD95-F1
#
_cell.length_a   1.000
_cell.length_b   1.000
_cell.length_c   1.000
_cell.angle_alpha   90.00
_cell.angle_beta   90.00
_cell.angle_gamma   90.00
#
_symmetry.space_group_name_H-M   'P 1'
#
loop_
_entity.id
_entity.type
_entity.pdbx_description
1 polymer ?
#
loop_
_entity_poly.entity_id
_entity_poly.type
_entity_poly.pdbx_seq_one_letter_code
_entity_poly.pdbx_strand_id
1 'polypeptide(L)'
;MPAIHQVKLLGIGASKDKALRELVDQAMSVLNIHWPIEEIKDINLLIGYGITGIPALVIDDNVIFQDNVPSYSELLQVFKEFITKENEQKLYINKIPK
;
A
#
# COMPACT_ATOMS: atom_id res chain seq x y z
N MET A 1 9.19 -5.00 16.37
CA MET A 1 9.18 -5.22 14.91
C MET A 1 8.05 -4.38 14.36
N PRO A 2 8.28 -3.52 13.35
CA PRO A 2 7.18 -2.77 12.73
C PRO A 2 6.17 -3.75 12.13
N ALA A 3 4.88 -3.38 12.09
CA ALA A 3 3.88 -4.22 11.45
C ALA A 3 4.27 -4.53 10.00
N ILE A 4 4.04 -5.79 9.61
CA ILE A 4 4.21 -6.25 8.24
C ILE A 4 2.86 -6.03 7.56
N HIS A 5 2.82 -5.06 6.64
CA HIS A 5 1.64 -4.75 5.85
C HIS A 5 1.75 -5.40 4.47
N GLN A 6 0.66 -5.96 3.92
CA GLN A 6 0.70 -6.62 2.61
C GLN A 6 0.39 -5.64 1.48
N VAL A 7 1.36 -5.40 0.61
CA VAL A 7 1.19 -4.54 -0.57
C VAL A 7 0.82 -5.39 -1.76
N LYS A 8 -0.30 -5.07 -2.40
CA LYS A 8 -0.82 -5.76 -3.57
C LYS A 8 -0.90 -4.77 -4.73
N LEU A 9 -0.20 -5.09 -5.82
CA LEU A 9 -0.19 -4.33 -7.05
C LEU A 9 -1.16 -5.00 -8.04
N LEU A 10 -2.24 -4.31 -8.37
CA LEU A 10 -3.30 -4.77 -9.23
C LEU A 10 -3.14 -4.11 -10.60
N GLY A 11 -2.45 -4.80 -11.51
CA GLY A 11 -2.03 -4.21 -12.78
C GLY A 11 -1.48 -5.21 -13.79
N ILE A 12 -2.06 -5.19 -15.00
CA ILE A 12 -1.70 -6.04 -16.13
C ILE A 12 -0.54 -5.45 -16.94
N GLY A 13 0.68 -5.74 -16.48
CA GLY A 13 1.84 -5.99 -17.35
C GLY A 13 2.30 -4.88 -18.29
N ALA A 14 2.12 -3.61 -17.94
CA ALA A 14 2.68 -2.50 -18.72
C ALA A 14 4.02 -2.01 -18.12
N SER A 15 4.82 -1.27 -18.91
CA SER A 15 6.06 -0.63 -18.42
C SER A 15 5.86 0.25 -17.17
N LYS A 16 4.62 0.70 -16.94
CA LYS A 16 4.22 1.51 -15.78
C LYS A 16 4.17 0.71 -14.47
N ASP A 17 3.79 -0.57 -14.51
CA ASP A 17 3.75 -1.43 -13.31
C ASP A 17 5.15 -1.66 -12.74
N LYS A 18 6.14 -1.82 -13.64
CA LYS A 18 7.54 -1.97 -13.24
C LYS A 18 8.07 -0.70 -12.56
N ALA A 19 7.76 0.47 -13.12
CA ALA A 19 8.12 1.74 -12.51
C ALA A 19 7.46 1.92 -11.13
N LEU A 20 6.18 1.57 -11.00
CA LEU A 20 5.48 1.62 -9.72
C LEU A 20 6.10 0.67 -8.70
N ARG A 21 6.44 -0.56 -9.09
CA ARG A 21 7.12 -1.54 -8.25
C ARG A 21 8.47 -1.02 -7.75
N GLU A 22 9.28 -0.44 -8.63
CA GLU A 22 10.57 0.15 -8.28
C GLU A 22 10.41 1.32 -7.30
N LEU A 23 9.42 2.19 -7.51
CA LEU A 23 9.12 3.30 -6.59
C LEU A 23 8.68 2.81 -5.21
N VAL A 24 7.82 1.79 -5.18
CA VAL A 24 7.37 1.13 -3.94
C VAL A 24 8.57 0.54 -3.18
N ASP A 25 9.44 -0.19 -3.87
CA ASP A 25 10.63 -0.81 -3.28
C ASP A 25 11.62 0.23 -2.73
N GLN A 26 11.83 1.33 -3.47
CA GLN A 26 12.64 2.47 -3.01
C GLN A 26 12.05 3.13 -1.77
N ALA A 27 10.74 3.40 -1.77
CA ALA A 27 10.06 4.01 -0.63
C ALA A 27 10.13 3.11 0.62
N MET A 28 9.99 1.79 0.44
CA MET A 28 10.17 0.80 1.50
C MET A 28 11.61 0.79 2.04
N SER A 29 12.61 0.80 1.15
CA SER A 29 14.03 0.86 1.53
C SER A 29 14.38 2.12 2.32
N VAL A 30 13.86 3.29 1.91
CA VAL A 30 14.10 4.56 2.61
C VAL A 30 13.47 4.57 4.00
N LEU A 31 12.30 3.95 4.15
CA LEU A 31 11.62 3.79 5.44
C LEU A 31 12.14 2.59 6.25
N ASN A 32 13.10 1.83 5.70
CA ASN A 32 13.67 0.62 6.28
C ASN A 32 12.59 -0.40 6.68
N ILE A 33 11.55 -0.52 5.87
CA ILE A 33 10.45 -1.48 6.02
C ILE A 33 10.58 -2.60 4.98
N HIS A 34 10.20 -3.81 5.39
CA HIS A 34 10.14 -4.97 4.50
C HIS A 34 8.70 -5.48 4.47
N TRP A 35 7.93 -4.98 3.51
CA TRP A 35 6.54 -5.39 3.31
C TRP A 35 6.45 -6.30 2.09
N PRO A 36 5.70 -7.42 2.15
CA PRO A 36 5.52 -8.30 1.01
C PRO A 36 4.77 -7.57 -0.10
N ILE A 37 5.31 -7.64 -1.32
CA ILE A 37 4.69 -7.08 -2.53
C ILE A 37 4.20 -8.21 -3.41
N GLU A 38 2.90 -8.27 -3.65
CA GLU A 38 2.23 -9.27 -4.48
C GLU A 38 1.63 -8.61 -5.72
N GLU A 39 1.89 -9.18 -6.91
CA GLU A 39 1.29 -8.69 -8.16
C GLU A 39 0.05 -9.52 -8.49
N ILE A 40 -1.12 -8.90 -8.40
CA ILE A 40 -2.40 -9.51 -8.73
C ILE A 40 -2.75 -9.14 -10.17
N LYS A 41 -2.74 -10.15 -11.04
CA LYS A 41 -3.16 -10.07 -12.45
C LYS A 41 -4.48 -10.80 -12.71
N ASP A 42 -5.04 -11.40 -11.68
CA ASP A 42 -6.28 -12.18 -11.77
C ASP A 42 -7.49 -11.25 -11.82
N ILE A 43 -8.26 -11.34 -12.90
CA ILE A 43 -9.48 -10.55 -13.13
C ILE A 43 -10.51 -10.81 -12.02
N ASN A 44 -10.59 -12.03 -11.48
CA ASN A 44 -11.53 -12.35 -10.41
C ASN A 44 -11.19 -11.60 -9.12
N LEU A 45 -9.90 -11.52 -8.80
CA LEU A 45 -9.43 -10.77 -7.63
C LEU A 45 -9.70 -9.27 -7.82
N LEU A 46 -9.41 -8.72 -9.01
CA LEU A 46 -9.68 -7.32 -9.36
C LEU A 46 -11.15 -6.94 -9.09
N ILE A 47 -12.11 -7.76 -9.55
CA ILE A 47 -13.54 -7.54 -9.29
C ILE A 47 -13.86 -7.62 -7.79
N GLY A 48 -13.22 -8.55 -7.07
CA GLY A 48 -13.38 -8.72 -5.63
C GLY A 48 -12.93 -7.51 -4.80
N TYR A 49 -11.93 -6.74 -5.26
CA TYR A 49 -11.49 -5.51 -4.62
C TYR A 49 -12.39 -4.30 -4.90
N GLY A 50 -13.38 -4.43 -5.79
CA GLY A 50 -14.31 -3.34 -6.12
C GLY A 50 -13.64 -2.15 -6.81
N ILE A 51 -12.49 -2.35 -7.46
CA ILE A 51 -11.81 -1.29 -8.19
C ILE A 51 -12.54 -0.93 -9.48
N THR A 52 -12.53 0.35 -9.84
CA THR A 52 -13.18 0.84 -11.07
C THR A 52 -12.22 0.96 -12.25
N GLY A 53 -10.91 0.91 -12.00
CA GLY A 53 -9.87 1.08 -13.00
C GLY A 53 -8.52 0.56 -12.53
N ILE A 54 -7.67 0.20 -13.49
CA ILE A 54 -6.30 -0.29 -13.30
C ILE A 54 -5.32 0.65 -14.00
N PRO A 55 -4.10 0.87 -13.48
CA PRO A 55 -3.46 0.19 -12.35
C PRO A 55 -4.01 0.61 -10.97
N ALA A 56 -3.96 -0.30 -10.00
CA ALA A 56 -4.36 -0.05 -8.62
C ALA A 56 -3.32 -0.57 -7.61
N LEU A 57 -3.18 0.15 -6.49
CA LEU A 57 -2.34 -0.19 -5.35
C LEU A 57 -3.23 -0.46 -4.15
N VAL A 58 -3.09 -1.64 -3.58
CA VAL A 58 -3.79 -2.08 -2.37
C VAL A 58 -2.77 -2.33 -1.27
N ILE A 59 -3.10 -1.95 -0.03
CA ILE A 59 -2.31 -2.22 1.17
C ILE A 59 -3.25 -2.81 2.22
N ASP A 60 -2.96 -4.01 2.74
CA ASP A 60 -3.82 -4.77 3.67
C ASP A 60 -5.29 -4.79 3.25
N ASP A 61 -5.53 -5.19 2.00
CA ASP A 61 -6.88 -5.26 1.40
C ASP A 61 -7.61 -3.91 1.28
N ASN A 62 -6.95 -2.79 1.58
CA ASN A 62 -7.47 -1.45 1.33
C ASN A 62 -6.92 -0.87 0.02
N VAL A 63 -7.82 -0.45 -0.87
CA VAL A 63 -7.45 0.27 -2.11
C VAL A 63 -6.96 1.66 -1.74
N ILE A 64 -5.68 1.93 -1.98
CA ILE A 64 -5.06 3.23 -1.73
C ILE A 64 -5.08 4.09 -3.00
N PHE A 65 -4.71 3.48 -4.12
CA PHE A 65 -4.74 4.13 -5.44
C PHE A 65 -5.42 3.23 -6.44
N GLN A 66 -6.15 3.83 -7.37
CA GLN A 66 -6.76 3.15 -8.51
C GLN A 66 -6.84 4.13 -9.67
N ASP A 67 -6.82 3.59 -10.90
CA ASP A 67 -6.93 4.35 -12.16
C ASP A 67 -5.78 5.35 -12.41
N ASN A 68 -4.73 5.37 -11.57
CA ASN A 68 -3.56 6.24 -11.71
C ASN A 68 -2.31 5.66 -11.06
N VAL A 69 -1.14 6.15 -11.49
CA VAL A 69 0.17 5.79 -10.89
C VAL A 69 0.54 6.86 -9.85
N PRO A 70 0.69 6.50 -8.57
CA PRO A 70 1.05 7.45 -7.52
C PRO A 70 2.49 7.96 -7.69
N SER A 71 2.74 9.15 -7.17
CA SER A 71 4.07 9.74 -7.12
C SER A 71 4.89 9.18 -5.96
N TYR A 72 6.22 9.24 -6.05
CA TYR A 72 7.14 8.78 -4.99
C TYR A 72 6.82 9.40 -3.61
N SER A 73 6.53 10.70 -3.58
CA SER A 73 6.17 11.41 -2.34
C SER A 73 4.88 10.89 -1.70
N GLU A 74 3.89 10.53 -2.53
CA GLU A 74 2.61 10.01 -2.05
C GLU A 74 2.78 8.60 -1.45
N LEU A 75 3.56 7.73 -2.11
CA LEU A 75 3.90 6.40 -1.60
C LEU A 75 4.59 6.48 -0.23
N LEU A 76 5.59 7.37 -0.10
CA LEU A 76 6.27 7.60 1.17
C LEU A 76 5.32 8.09 2.26
N GLN A 77 4.41 9.01 1.91
CA GLN A 77 3.44 9.53 2.87
C GLN A 77 2.50 8.42 3.33
N VAL A 78 1.95 7.62 2.41
CA VAL A 78 1.09 6.48 2.75
C VAL A 78 1.83 5.50 3.65
N PHE A 79 3.02 5.05 3.26
CA PHE A 79 3.78 4.10 4.08
C PHE A 79 4.11 4.66 5.46
N LYS A 80 4.46 5.94 5.54
CA LYS A 80 4.68 6.62 6.81
C LYS A 80 3.39 6.72 7.64
N GLU A 81 2.25 6.97 7.03
CA GLU A 81 0.94 6.97 7.70
C GLU A 81 0.60 5.59 8.26
N PHE A 82 0.85 4.50 7.53
CA PHE A 82 0.66 3.14 8.03
C PHE A 82 1.57 2.83 9.23
N ILE A 83 2.86 3.19 9.16
CA ILE A 83 3.81 3.08 10.28
C ILE A 83 3.40 3.96 11.48
N THR A 84 2.84 5.14 11.24
CA THR A 84 2.49 6.13 12.27
C THR A 84 1.14 5.83 12.92
N LYS A 85 0.15 5.35 12.16
CA LYS A 85 -1.19 5.01 12.66
C LYS A 85 -1.15 3.88 13.71
N GLU A 86 -0.17 2.97 13.65
CA GLU A 86 0.10 2.02 14.75
C GLU A 86 0.37 2.73 16.10
N ASN A 87 0.98 3.92 16.07
CA ASN A 87 1.26 4.71 17.27
C ASN A 87 0.05 5.57 17.72
N GLU A 88 -0.80 6.04 16.80
CA GLU A 88 -1.99 6.83 17.15
C GLU A 88 -3.15 5.99 17.69
N GLN A 89 -3.37 4.77 17.19
CA GLN A 89 -4.39 3.89 17.78
C GLN A 89 -4.02 3.43 19.20
N LYS A 90 -2.72 3.31 19.52
CA LYS A 90 -2.24 3.12 20.90
C LYS A 90 -2.48 4.34 21.80
N LEU A 91 -2.62 5.54 21.24
CA LEU A 91 -2.89 6.75 22.00
C LEU A 91 -4.39 6.92 22.31
N TYR A 92 -5.28 6.44 21.43
CA TYR A 92 -6.73 6.46 21.67
C TYR A 92 -7.19 5.38 22.67
N ILE A 93 -6.59 4.19 22.69
CA ILE A 93 -6.94 3.15 23.68
C ILE A 93 -6.44 3.46 25.10
N ASN A 94 -5.41 4.30 25.26
CA ASN A 94 -4.86 4.70 26.57
C ASN A 94 -5.53 5.96 27.16
N LYS A 95 -6.62 6.45 26.56
CA LYS A 95 -7.42 7.57 27.06
C LYS A 95 -8.84 7.17 27.48
N ILE A 96 -9.00 5.96 28.03
CA ILE A 96 -10.18 5.64 28.85
C ILE A 96 -9.80 5.87 30.31
N PRO A 97 -10.09 7.05 30.90
CA PRO A 97 -10.10 7.18 32.35
C PRO A 97 -11.20 6.28 32.93
N LYS A 98 -10.80 5.59 33.99
CA LYS A 98 -11.52 4.70 34.89
C LYS A 98 -12.90 5.20 35.32
#